data_AF-A0A7Y4G1G2-F1
#
_entry.id   AF-A0A7Y4G1G2-F1
#
_cell.length_a   1.000
_cell.length_b   1.000
_cell.length_c   1.000
_cell.angle_alpha   90.00
_cell.angle_beta   90.00
_cell.angle_gamma   90.00
#
_symmetry.space_group_name_H-M   'P 1'
#
loop_
_entity.id
_entity.type
_entity.pdbx_description
1 polymer ?
#
loop_
_entity_poly.entity_id
_entity_poly.type
_entity_poly.pdbx_seq_one_letter_code
_entity_poly.pdbx_strand_id
1 'polypeptide(L)'
;MTSKYAMNKTEAANYWKKSPNTIKKVIEENDIPPCGKDKRGNDIFECKDLAPYLVEQKKTSRRRNKTLSDSKVEEIQELLLAFGSMKEFKEYEMALGQQQKRELEQRQLVKSHEIITVWGSTFSTLKKKVRQITTEVERICDTWTPKHSERLDKKLDTISTEITRKAQEFANELHEHCSGDEGSSSGH
;
A
#
# COMPACT_ATOMS: atom_id res chain seq x y z
N MET A 1 47.94 26.08 -21.89
CA MET A 1 46.60 26.67 -21.75
C MET A 1 45.83 25.81 -20.76
N THR A 2 45.48 26.35 -19.60
CA THR A 2 44.66 25.62 -18.61
C THR A 2 43.24 25.50 -19.16
N SER A 3 42.73 24.27 -19.24
CA SER A 3 41.36 23.96 -19.63
C SER A 3 40.36 24.85 -18.89
N LYS A 4 39.28 25.24 -19.57
CA LYS A 4 38.15 25.99 -18.98
C LYS A 4 37.55 25.30 -17.74
N TYR A 5 37.83 24.02 -17.56
CA TYR A 5 37.28 23.17 -16.51
C TYR A 5 38.33 22.71 -15.47
N ALA A 6 39.52 23.31 -15.46
CA ALA A 6 40.49 23.09 -14.40
C ALA A 6 40.16 23.95 -13.17
N MET A 7 40.24 23.35 -11.98
CA MET A 7 39.89 24.02 -10.72
C MET A 7 40.80 23.57 -9.58
N ASN A 8 41.02 24.45 -8.60
CA ASN A 8 41.74 24.08 -7.37
C ASN A 8 40.83 23.32 -6.38
N LYS A 9 41.42 22.80 -5.30
CA LYS A 9 40.67 22.00 -4.29
C LYS A 9 39.50 22.76 -3.67
N THR A 10 39.64 24.07 -3.45
CA THR A 10 38.60 24.92 -2.85
C THR A 10 37.45 25.16 -3.82
N GLU A 11 37.76 25.41 -5.10
CA GLU A 11 36.79 25.55 -6.17
C GLU A 11 36.02 24.25 -6.41
N ALA A 12 36.71 23.10 -6.40
CA ALA A 12 36.09 21.79 -6.47
C ALA A 12 35.14 21.54 -5.28
N ALA A 13 35.58 21.85 -4.06
CA ALA A 13 34.73 21.70 -2.87
C ALA A 13 33.42 22.48 -3.00
N ASN A 14 33.49 23.73 -3.48
CA ASN A 14 32.31 24.56 -3.73
C ASN A 14 31.45 24.03 -4.88
N TYR A 15 32.06 23.59 -5.98
CA TYR A 15 31.34 23.11 -7.17
C TYR A 15 30.51 21.85 -6.89
N TRP A 16 31.08 20.86 -6.18
CA TRP A 16 30.38 19.62 -5.81
C TRP A 16 29.67 19.69 -4.45
N LYS A 17 29.68 20.85 -3.78
CA LYS A 17 29.13 21.06 -2.42
C LYS A 17 29.63 20.01 -1.41
N LYS A 18 30.93 19.67 -1.46
CA LYS A 18 31.59 18.73 -0.54
C LYS A 18 32.64 19.44 0.29
N SER A 19 33.05 18.82 1.41
CA SER A 19 34.12 19.39 2.23
C SER A 19 35.47 19.37 1.49
N PRO A 20 36.37 20.33 1.70
CA PRO A 20 37.72 20.30 1.14
C PRO A 20 38.48 19.01 1.49
N ASN A 21 38.23 18.45 2.68
CA ASN A 21 38.81 17.16 3.10
C ASN A 21 38.32 16.00 2.24
N THR A 22 37.06 16.02 1.80
CA THR A 22 36.52 15.01 0.87
C THR A 22 37.20 15.09 -0.48
N ILE A 23 37.43 16.30 -1.01
CA ILE A 23 38.16 16.50 -2.26
C ILE A 23 39.61 16.01 -2.13
N LYS A 24 40.27 16.37 -1.02
CA LYS A 24 41.64 15.93 -0.72
C LYS A 24 41.75 14.41 -0.68
N LYS A 25 40.84 13.72 0.04
CA LYS A 25 40.79 12.26 0.09
C LYS A 25 40.60 11.64 -1.29
N VAL A 26 39.69 12.16 -2.11
CA VAL A 26 39.46 11.63 -3.46
C VAL A 26 40.71 11.74 -4.34
N ILE A 27 41.45 12.84 -4.25
CA ILE A 27 42.69 13.02 -5.01
C ILE A 27 43.77 12.04 -4.52
N GLU A 28 43.93 11.88 -3.21
CA GLU A 28 44.94 11.01 -2.59
C GLU A 28 44.63 9.51 -2.77
N GLU A 29 43.36 9.10 -2.61
CA GLU A 29 42.95 7.70 -2.72
C GLU A 29 42.93 7.17 -4.16
N ASN A 30 42.85 8.06 -5.16
CA ASN A 30 42.77 7.71 -6.58
C ASN A 30 43.98 8.20 -7.38
N ASP A 31 45.05 8.65 -6.71
CA ASP A 31 46.30 9.12 -7.30
C ASP A 31 46.10 10.10 -8.48
N ILE A 32 45.18 11.05 -8.33
CA ILE A 32 44.81 11.97 -9.42
C ILE A 32 45.93 13.01 -9.60
N PRO A 33 46.63 13.04 -10.75
CA PRO A 33 47.73 13.97 -10.96
C PRO A 33 47.19 15.40 -11.21
N PRO A 34 47.89 16.43 -10.73
CA PRO A 34 47.52 17.81 -11.05
C PRO A 34 47.76 18.11 -12.52
N CYS A 35 46.84 18.82 -13.16
CA CYS A 35 46.98 19.25 -14.55
C CYS A 35 47.81 20.54 -14.70
N GLY A 36 48.20 21.15 -13.57
CA GLY A 36 49.06 22.32 -13.52
C GLY A 36 49.00 22.99 -12.15
N LYS A 37 49.45 24.25 -12.09
CA LYS A 37 49.32 25.12 -10.92
C LYS A 37 48.57 26.40 -11.27
N ASP A 38 47.77 26.90 -10.33
CA ASP A 38 47.12 28.21 -10.45
C ASP A 38 48.13 29.36 -10.29
N LYS A 39 47.67 30.60 -10.48
CA LYS A 39 48.49 31.81 -10.33
C LYS A 39 49.06 32.02 -8.92
N ARG A 40 48.56 31.29 -7.92
CA ARG A 40 48.98 31.33 -6.52
C ARG A 40 49.87 30.13 -6.15
N GLY A 41 50.18 29.25 -7.11
CA GLY A 41 51.03 28.07 -6.92
C GLY A 41 50.29 26.83 -6.39
N ASN A 42 48.96 26.87 -6.28
CA ASN A 42 48.17 25.71 -5.86
C ASN A 42 47.95 24.75 -7.02
N ASP A 43 47.97 23.46 -6.72
CA ASP A 43 47.66 22.42 -7.69
C ASP A 43 46.21 22.54 -8.19
N ILE A 44 46.05 22.49 -9.51
CA ILE A 44 44.75 22.47 -10.18
C ILE A 44 44.51 21.11 -10.82
N PHE A 45 43.24 20.71 -10.85
CA PHE A 45 42.79 19.40 -11.31
C PHE A 45 41.69 19.59 -12.35
N GLU A 46 41.66 18.74 -13.38
CA GLU A 46 40.57 18.79 -14.36
C GLU A 46 39.27 18.24 -13.75
N CYS A 47 38.17 18.92 -14.05
CA CYS A 47 36.83 18.49 -13.64
C CYS A 47 36.52 17.05 -14.08
N LYS A 48 36.96 16.65 -15.28
CA LYS A 48 36.73 15.31 -15.83
C LYS A 48 37.39 14.20 -15.00
N ASP A 49 38.48 14.49 -14.32
CA ASP A 49 39.24 13.51 -13.52
C ASP A 49 38.64 13.41 -12.11
N LEU A 50 38.08 14.50 -11.59
CA LEU A 50 37.40 14.54 -10.29
C LEU A 50 35.94 14.04 -10.34
N ALA A 51 35.22 14.30 -11.44
CA ALA A 51 33.79 14.03 -11.55
C ALA A 51 33.37 12.57 -11.33
N PRO A 52 34.08 11.54 -11.83
CA PRO A 52 33.70 10.13 -11.65
C PRO A 52 33.59 9.70 -10.19
N TYR A 53 34.35 10.36 -9.30
CA TYR A 53 34.44 10.04 -7.88
C TYR A 53 33.57 10.96 -7.01
N LEU A 54 33.28 12.17 -7.49
CA LEU A 54 32.54 13.18 -6.73
C LEU A 54 31.06 13.25 -7.08
N VAL A 55 30.69 12.92 -8.32
CA VAL A 55 29.28 12.76 -8.70
C VAL A 55 28.76 11.50 -8.04
N GLU A 56 27.69 11.63 -7.25
CA GLU A 56 26.95 10.48 -6.76
C GLU A 56 26.48 9.69 -7.98
N GLN A 57 27.17 8.58 -8.27
CA GLN A 57 26.62 7.59 -9.19
C GLN A 57 25.27 7.20 -8.58
N LYS A 58 24.16 7.56 -9.24
CA LYS A 58 22.86 6.90 -9.04
C LYS A 58 23.19 5.43 -9.01
N LYS A 59 23.13 4.80 -7.85
CA LYS A 59 23.59 3.43 -7.63
C LYS A 59 22.98 2.56 -8.73
N THR A 60 23.74 2.27 -9.79
CA THR A 60 23.52 1.07 -10.57
C THR A 60 23.83 -0.02 -9.58
N SER A 61 22.77 -0.64 -9.05
CA SER A 61 22.88 -1.67 -8.02
C SER A 61 24.03 -2.59 -8.42
N ARG A 62 25.04 -2.73 -7.55
CA ARG A 62 26.05 -3.78 -7.67
C ARG A 62 25.29 -5.06 -8.02
N ARG A 63 25.40 -5.54 -9.26
CA ARG A 63 25.05 -6.92 -9.58
C ARG A 63 25.99 -7.72 -8.69
N ARG A 64 25.47 -8.22 -7.56
CA ARG A 64 26.09 -9.37 -6.92
C ARG A 64 26.16 -10.41 -8.02
N ASN A 65 27.34 -10.95 -8.28
CA ASN A 65 27.46 -12.25 -8.93
C ASN A 65 26.85 -13.28 -7.97
N LYS A 66 25.51 -13.27 -7.85
CA LYS A 66 24.75 -14.45 -7.48
C LYS A 66 24.66 -15.21 -8.81
N THR A 67 25.59 -16.11 -9.04
CA THR A 67 25.30 -17.27 -9.88
C THR A 67 23.99 -17.83 -9.32
N LEU A 68 22.91 -17.72 -10.09
CA LEU A 68 21.65 -18.36 -9.73
C LEU A 68 21.99 -19.84 -9.58
N SER A 69 21.52 -20.47 -8.50
CA SER A 69 21.62 -21.93 -8.36
C SER A 69 20.99 -22.58 -9.59
N ASP A 70 21.54 -23.71 -10.05
CA ASP A 70 21.07 -24.38 -11.28
C ASP A 70 19.55 -24.60 -11.27
N SER A 71 18.98 -24.95 -10.11
CA SER A 71 17.52 -25.06 -9.90
C SER A 71 16.74 -23.78 -10.22
N LYS A 72 17.29 -22.59 -9.96
CA LYS A 72 16.65 -21.31 -10.32
C LYS A 72 16.81 -20.98 -11.80
N VAL A 73 17.85 -21.50 -12.44
CA VAL A 73 18.05 -21.33 -13.88
C VAL A 73 17.07 -22.22 -14.65
N GLU A 74 16.87 -23.46 -14.20
CA GLU A 74 15.84 -24.37 -14.72
C GLU A 74 14.44 -23.77 -14.57
N GLU A 75 14.10 -23.27 -13.37
CA GLU A 75 12.81 -22.60 -13.12
C GLU A 75 12.57 -21.42 -14.08
N ILE A 76 13.60 -20.58 -14.33
CA ILE A 76 13.50 -19.46 -15.27
C ILE A 76 13.36 -19.95 -16.72
N GLN A 77 14.02 -21.05 -17.09
CA GLN A 77 13.89 -21.63 -18.43
C GLN A 77 12.49 -22.23 -18.66
N GLU A 78 11.93 -22.92 -17.67
CA GLU A 78 10.56 -23.43 -17.73
C GLU A 78 9.54 -22.29 -17.86
N LEU A 79 9.70 -21.22 -17.08
CA LEU A 79 8.85 -20.03 -17.18
C LEU A 79 8.98 -19.32 -18.55
N LEU A 80 10.19 -19.25 -19.10
CA LEU A 80 10.43 -18.70 -20.44
C LEU A 80 9.81 -19.56 -21.54
N LEU A 81 9.82 -20.89 -21.40
CA LEU A 81 9.16 -21.80 -22.33
C LEU A 81 7.64 -21.65 -22.29
N ALA A 82 7.07 -21.45 -21.10
CA ALA A 82 5.63 -21.31 -20.91
C ALA A 82 5.07 -19.96 -21.37
N PHE A 83 5.79 -18.85 -21.13
CA PHE A 83 5.31 -17.49 -21.37
C PHE A 83 6.04 -16.75 -22.49
N GLY A 84 7.01 -17.37 -23.16
CA GLY A 84 7.77 -16.76 -24.28
C GLY A 84 8.74 -15.64 -23.88
N SER A 85 8.44 -14.85 -22.85
CA SER A 85 9.32 -13.83 -22.28
C SER A 85 9.06 -13.59 -20.79
N MET A 86 10.11 -13.19 -20.06
CA MET A 86 9.96 -12.77 -18.64
C MET A 86 9.10 -11.52 -18.46
N LYS A 87 8.86 -10.76 -19.53
CA LYS A 87 7.97 -9.59 -19.49
C LYS A 87 6.50 -10.04 -19.41
N GLU A 88 6.12 -11.01 -20.23
CA GLU A 88 4.78 -11.60 -20.25
C GLU A 88 4.46 -12.31 -18.93
N PHE A 89 5.44 -13.02 -18.35
CA PHE A 89 5.29 -13.61 -17.01
C PHE A 89 5.00 -12.56 -15.92
N LYS A 90 5.73 -11.43 -15.90
CA LYS A 90 5.47 -10.36 -14.93
C LYS A 90 4.12 -9.68 -15.12
N GLU A 91 3.70 -9.51 -16.37
CA GLU A 91 2.36 -8.97 -16.68
C GLU A 91 1.28 -9.94 -16.19
N TYR A 92 1.47 -11.24 -16.36
CA TYR A 92 0.60 -12.27 -15.81
C TYR A 92 0.58 -12.28 -14.27
N GLU A 93 1.73 -12.23 -13.59
CA GLU A 93 1.79 -12.15 -12.12
C GLU A 93 1.09 -10.90 -11.58
N MET A 94 1.29 -9.74 -12.22
CA MET A 94 0.59 -8.51 -11.83
C MET A 94 -0.92 -8.63 -12.05
N ALA A 95 -1.35 -9.22 -13.18
CA ALA A 95 -2.77 -9.44 -13.46
C ALA A 95 -3.40 -10.40 -12.45
N LEU A 96 -2.70 -11.48 -12.09
CA LEU A 96 -3.12 -12.44 -11.09
C LEU A 96 -3.23 -11.79 -9.70
N GLY A 97 -2.24 -11.00 -9.29
CA GLY A 97 -2.27 -10.25 -8.03
C GLY A 97 -3.40 -9.22 -7.99
N GLN A 98 -3.68 -8.53 -9.11
CA GLN A 98 -4.82 -7.62 -9.21
C GLN A 98 -6.17 -8.33 -9.22
N GLN A 99 -6.24 -9.54 -9.78
CA GLN A 99 -7.45 -10.36 -9.76
C GLN A 99 -7.73 -10.86 -8.34
N GLN A 100 -6.73 -11.41 -7.65
CA GLN A 100 -6.85 -11.83 -6.25
C GLN A 100 -7.26 -10.65 -5.35
N LYS A 101 -6.66 -9.47 -5.55
CA LYS A 101 -7.05 -8.26 -4.82
C LYS A 101 -8.51 -7.89 -5.08
N ARG A 102 -8.97 -7.92 -6.34
CA ARG A 102 -10.38 -7.66 -6.69
C ARG A 102 -11.34 -8.71 -6.12
N GLU A 103 -10.96 -9.98 -6.10
CA GLU A 103 -11.76 -11.05 -5.49
C GLU A 103 -11.84 -10.90 -3.97
N LEU A 104 -10.77 -10.47 -3.32
CA LEU A 104 -10.72 -10.21 -1.89
C LEU A 104 -11.55 -8.96 -1.52
N GLU A 105 -11.45 -7.90 -2.33
CA GLU A 105 -12.31 -6.72 -2.23
C GLU A 105 -13.79 -7.08 -2.47
N GLN A 106 -14.10 -7.94 -3.44
CA GLN A 106 -15.47 -8.44 -3.70
C GLN A 106 -16.04 -9.29 -2.56
N ARG A 107 -15.20 -10.07 -1.87
CA ARG A 107 -15.61 -10.82 -0.66
C ARG A 107 -15.86 -9.89 0.53
N GLN A 108 -15.25 -8.70 0.56
CA GLN A 108 -15.49 -7.66 1.56
C GLN A 108 -16.61 -6.68 1.18
N LEU A 109 -17.16 -6.76 -0.04
CA LEU A 109 -17.94 -5.68 -0.65
C LEU A 109 -19.41 -5.57 -0.23
N VAL A 110 -19.89 -6.37 0.73
CA VAL A 110 -21.07 -5.94 1.49
C VAL A 110 -20.56 -5.28 2.76
N LYS A 111 -20.25 -3.99 2.66
CA LYS A 111 -19.83 -3.18 3.81
C LYS A 111 -20.87 -3.39 4.89
N SER A 112 -20.48 -3.90 6.06
CA SER A 112 -21.41 -4.30 7.12
C SER A 112 -22.44 -3.21 7.45
N HIS A 113 -22.06 -1.94 7.30
CA HIS A 113 -22.94 -0.78 7.41
C HIS A 113 -24.13 -0.77 6.44
N GLU A 114 -23.96 -1.22 5.20
CA GLU A 114 -25.03 -1.36 4.20
C GLU A 114 -26.02 -2.45 4.59
N ILE A 115 -25.54 -3.59 5.13
CA ILE A 115 -26.40 -4.67 5.65
C ILE A 115 -27.27 -4.15 6.80
N ILE A 116 -26.64 -3.49 7.78
CA ILE A 116 -27.35 -2.93 8.94
C ILE A 116 -28.39 -1.90 8.50
N THR A 117 -28.05 -1.07 7.51
CA THR A 117 -28.96 -0.05 6.96
C THR A 117 -30.16 -0.69 6.25
N VAL A 118 -29.93 -1.74 5.45
CA VAL A 118 -31.01 -2.49 4.77
C VAL A 118 -31.93 -3.15 5.79
N TRP A 119 -31.40 -3.79 6.84
CA TRP A 119 -32.21 -4.37 7.91
C TRP A 119 -32.99 -3.31 8.70
N GLY A 120 -32.36 -2.19 9.07
CA GLY A 120 -33.03 -1.08 9.75
C GLY A 120 -34.19 -0.49 8.94
N SER A 121 -34.02 -0.36 7.61
CA SER A 121 -35.07 0.10 6.70
C SER A 121 -36.23 -0.91 6.57
N THR A 122 -35.91 -2.20 6.57
CA THR A 122 -36.89 -3.30 6.50
C THR A 122 -37.74 -3.34 7.76
N PHE A 123 -37.13 -3.26 8.95
CA PHE A 123 -37.86 -3.21 10.22
C PHE A 123 -38.69 -1.94 10.38
N SER A 124 -38.20 -0.80 9.90
CA SER A 124 -38.98 0.45 9.88
C SER A 124 -40.24 0.32 9.02
N THR A 125 -40.14 -0.36 7.88
CA THR A 125 -41.28 -0.65 7.01
C THR A 125 -42.26 -1.62 7.67
N LEU A 126 -41.75 -2.67 8.31
CA LEU A 126 -42.56 -3.63 9.07
C LEU A 126 -43.31 -2.93 10.22
N LYS A 127 -42.63 -2.08 11.00
CA LYS A 127 -43.23 -1.30 12.10
C LYS A 127 -44.39 -0.44 11.60
N LYS A 128 -44.24 0.24 10.45
CA LYS A 128 -45.32 1.01 9.83
C LYS A 128 -46.51 0.12 9.47
N LYS A 129 -46.28 -1.05 8.91
CA LYS A 129 -47.34 -2.00 8.55
C LYS A 129 -48.05 -2.58 9.78
N VAL A 130 -47.32 -2.89 10.84
CA VAL A 130 -47.94 -3.39 12.08
C VAL A 130 -48.77 -2.31 12.76
N ARG A 131 -48.34 -1.04 12.74
CA ARG A 131 -49.17 0.07 13.23
C ARG A 131 -50.47 0.23 12.45
N GLN A 132 -50.47 -0.04 11.15
CA GLN A 132 -51.71 -0.06 10.37
C GLN A 132 -52.65 -1.18 10.83
N ILE A 133 -52.09 -2.34 11.16
CA ILE A 133 -52.84 -3.49 11.69
C ILE A 133 -53.44 -3.15 13.06
N THR A 134 -52.66 -2.61 14.00
CA THR A 134 -53.18 -2.25 15.33
C THR A 134 -54.29 -1.19 15.26
N THR A 135 -54.13 -0.21 14.36
CA THR A 135 -55.16 0.81 14.12
C THR A 135 -56.47 0.20 13.61
N GLU A 136 -56.41 -0.74 12.67
CA GLU A 136 -57.61 -1.42 12.17
C GLU A 136 -58.21 -2.40 13.20
N VAL A 137 -57.37 -3.04 14.03
CA VAL A 137 -57.85 -3.92 15.10
C VAL A 137 -58.56 -3.13 16.19
N GLU A 138 -58.07 -1.95 16.58
CA GLU A 138 -58.79 -1.02 17.47
C GLU A 138 -60.14 -0.59 16.91
N ARG A 139 -60.26 -0.51 15.58
CA ARG A 139 -61.50 -0.11 14.90
C ARG A 139 -62.54 -1.22 14.79
N ILE A 140 -62.09 -2.47 14.63
CA ILE A 140 -62.97 -3.62 14.35
C ILE A 140 -63.28 -4.40 15.63
N CYS A 141 -62.43 -4.32 16.65
CA CYS A 141 -62.55 -5.11 17.86
C CYS A 141 -62.74 -4.25 19.11
N ASP A 142 -63.96 -4.23 19.64
CA ASP A 142 -64.35 -3.42 20.81
C ASP A 142 -63.57 -3.73 22.10
N THR A 143 -63.00 -4.94 22.19
CA THR A 143 -62.19 -5.38 23.34
C THR A 143 -60.71 -5.02 23.22
N TRP A 144 -60.27 -4.61 22.03
CA TRP A 144 -58.90 -4.21 21.78
C TRP A 144 -58.70 -2.75 22.15
N THR A 145 -57.95 -2.50 23.21
CA THR A 145 -57.72 -1.16 23.73
C THR A 145 -56.39 -0.59 23.24
N PRO A 146 -56.21 0.75 23.29
CA PRO A 146 -54.92 1.39 23.00
C PRO A 146 -53.75 0.83 23.83
N LYS A 147 -54.00 0.32 25.04
CA LYS A 147 -52.99 -0.33 25.87
C LYS A 147 -52.47 -1.64 25.25
N HIS A 148 -53.31 -2.37 24.51
CA HIS A 148 -52.89 -3.59 23.81
C HIS A 148 -52.00 -3.25 22.60
N SER A 149 -52.34 -2.21 21.85
CA SER A 149 -51.52 -1.69 20.77
C SER A 149 -50.16 -1.17 21.26
N GLU A 150 -50.14 -0.39 22.34
CA GLU A 150 -48.90 0.11 22.93
C GLU A 150 -47.99 -1.04 23.41
N ARG A 151 -48.58 -2.09 23.99
CA ARG A 151 -47.84 -3.28 24.42
C ARG A 151 -47.25 -4.06 23.24
N LEU A 152 -47.99 -4.15 22.13
CA LEU A 152 -47.50 -4.78 20.91
C LEU A 152 -46.37 -3.96 20.26
N ASP A 153 -46.55 -2.65 20.12
CA ASP A 153 -45.54 -1.74 19.59
C ASP A 153 -44.23 -1.82 20.39
N LYS A 154 -44.31 -1.79 21.73
CA LYS A 154 -43.12 -1.95 22.61
C LYS A 154 -42.42 -3.28 22.40
N LYS A 155 -43.18 -4.38 22.29
CA LYS A 155 -42.60 -5.71 22.08
C LYS A 155 -41.89 -5.81 20.72
N LEU A 156 -42.44 -5.19 19.68
CA LEU A 156 -41.81 -5.13 18.37
C LEU A 156 -40.55 -4.27 18.36
N ASP A 157 -40.54 -3.15 19.09
CA ASP A 157 -39.35 -2.32 19.24
C ASP A 157 -38.21 -3.05 19.95
N THR A 158 -38.53 -3.83 20.99
CA THR A 158 -37.54 -4.69 21.65
C THR A 158 -36.95 -5.73 20.68
N ILE A 159 -37.81 -6.44 19.93
CA ILE A 159 -37.38 -7.45 18.96
C ILE A 159 -36.52 -6.82 17.86
N SER A 160 -36.93 -5.68 17.30
CA SER A 160 -36.18 -4.96 16.27
C SER A 160 -34.80 -4.52 16.76
N THR A 161 -34.73 -4.03 18.01
CA THR A 161 -33.47 -3.61 18.63
C THR A 161 -32.54 -4.80 18.83
N GLU A 162 -33.07 -5.94 19.31
CA GLU A 162 -32.28 -7.15 19.53
C GLU A 162 -31.73 -7.73 18.22
N ILE A 163 -32.55 -7.79 17.16
CA ILE A 163 -32.11 -8.27 15.85
C ILE A 163 -31.04 -7.34 15.26
N THR A 164 -31.22 -6.02 15.39
CA THR A 164 -30.22 -5.05 14.91
C THR A 164 -28.90 -5.19 15.67
N ARG A 165 -28.95 -5.40 17.00
CA ARG A 165 -27.77 -5.66 17.82
C ARG A 165 -27.05 -6.94 17.39
N LYS A 166 -27.79 -8.05 17.23
CA LYS A 166 -27.22 -9.33 16.77
C LYS A 166 -26.60 -9.23 15.37
N ALA A 167 -27.23 -8.48 14.46
CA ALA A 167 -26.68 -8.21 13.14
C ALA A 167 -25.39 -7.38 13.21
N GLN A 168 -25.32 -6.39 14.12
CA GLN A 168 -24.11 -5.60 14.37
C GLN A 168 -22.98 -6.45 14.97
N GLU A 169 -23.29 -7.35 15.91
CA GLU A 169 -22.31 -8.27 16.51
C GLU A 169 -21.74 -9.21 15.45
N PHE A 170 -22.59 -9.83 14.65
CA PHE A 170 -22.15 -10.69 13.55
C PHE A 170 -21.30 -9.92 12.52
N ALA A 171 -21.69 -8.68 12.20
CA ALA A 171 -20.94 -7.78 11.34
C ALA A 171 -19.54 -7.44 11.89
N ASN A 172 -19.43 -7.22 13.21
CA ASN A 172 -18.17 -6.92 13.88
C ASN A 172 -17.27 -8.17 13.92
N GLU A 173 -17.82 -9.33 14.27
CA GLU A 173 -17.10 -10.62 14.27
C GLU A 173 -16.54 -10.95 12.88
N LEU A 174 -17.32 -10.75 11.82
CA LEU A 174 -16.86 -10.92 10.43
C LEU A 174 -15.72 -9.96 10.09
N HIS A 175 -15.78 -8.71 10.58
CA HIS A 175 -14.73 -7.73 10.33
C HIS A 175 -13.42 -8.11 11.04
N GLU A 176 -13.49 -8.58 12.29
CA GLU A 176 -12.33 -9.05 13.06
C GLU A 176 -11.69 -10.29 12.43
N HIS A 177 -12.49 -11.27 11.99
CA HIS A 177 -11.99 -12.45 11.28
C HIS A 177 -11.32 -12.11 9.94
N CYS A 178 -11.85 -11.16 9.17
CA CYS A 178 -11.23 -10.74 7.91
C CYS A 178 -9.96 -9.89 8.09
N SER A 179 -9.78 -9.22 9.23
CA SER A 179 -8.60 -8.39 9.51
C SER A 179 -7.49 -9.14 10.27
N GLY A 180 -7.78 -10.32 10.83
CA GLY A 180 -6.79 -11.21 11.45
C GLY A 180 -5.93 -12.01 10.46
N ASP A 181 -6.38 -12.23 9.22
CA ASP A 181 -5.67 -13.07 8.24
C ASP A 181 -4.49 -12.35 7.54
N GLU A 182 -4.30 -11.04 7.72
CA GLU A 182 -3.13 -10.32 7.20
C GLU A 182 -1.87 -10.46 8.09
N GLY A 183 -1.96 -11.14 9.24
CA GLY A 183 -0.89 -11.18 10.25
C GLY A 183 -0.06 -12.46 10.36
N SER A 184 -0.39 -13.56 9.66
CA SER A 184 0.26 -14.87 9.90
C SER A 184 0.95 -15.54 8.72
N SER A 185 1.28 -14.78 7.66
CA SER A 185 2.18 -15.26 6.60
C SER A 185 3.48 -14.46 6.53
N SER A 186 4.14 -14.24 7.66
CA SER A 186 5.58 -13.93 7.70
C SER A 186 6.22 -14.53 8.94
N GLY A 187 6.76 -15.74 8.81
CA GLY A 187 7.52 -16.38 9.88
C GLY A 187 8.14 -17.66 9.38
N HIS A 188 9.43 -17.57 9.04
CA HIS A 188 10.33 -18.65 8.66
C HIS A 188 10.35 -19.83 9.62
#